data_AF-A0A938B4W4-F1
#
_entry.id   AF-A0A938B4W4-F1
#
_cell.length_a   1.000
_cell.length_b   1.000
_cell.length_c   1.000
_cell.angle_alpha   90.00
_cell.angle_beta   90.00
_cell.angle_gamma   90.00
#
_symmetry.space_group_name_H-M   'P 1'
#
loop_
_entity.id
_entity.type
_entity.pdbx_description
1 polymer ?
#
loop_
_entity_poly.entity_id
_entity_poly.type
_entity_poly.pdbx_seq_one_letter_code
_entity_poly.pdbx_strand_id
1 'polypeptide(L)'
;MPPKWALAARFHRAAITVLLAMRKLRSGWNVYSRFQSTCDGTLRFLVLSVLNIDPDVRGILCLEEPENGIHPERVPVMIDLLRAIAVDPSYEVNNDNPLRQVVVNTHSPLVVGNTEQDELIYMGSIQIAERTRRGMVAQPLVPPDSWRGRKTPGAGHIAPGNLAGYFRPSQSVDA
;
A
#
# COMPACT_ATOMS: atom_id res chain seq x y z
N MET A 1 17.47 29.03 20.20
CA MET A 1 16.56 28.10 19.51
C MET A 1 17.40 27.17 18.65
N PRO A 2 17.22 25.84 18.72
CA PRO A 2 17.94 24.94 17.83
C PRO A 2 17.51 25.18 16.37
N PRO A 3 18.41 25.03 15.39
CA PRO A 3 18.08 25.22 13.99
C PRO A 3 17.14 24.13 13.49
N LYS A 4 16.25 24.44 12.54
CA LYS A 4 15.23 23.50 12.01
C LYS A 4 15.80 22.16 11.53
N TRP A 5 17.05 22.13 11.06
CA TRP A 5 17.75 20.90 10.66
C TRP A 5 18.09 19.95 11.82
N ALA A 6 18.24 20.47 13.04
CA ALA A 6 18.55 19.65 14.22
C ALA A 6 17.34 18.84 14.70
N LEU A 7 16.13 19.28 14.36
CA LEU A 7 14.90 18.52 14.59
C LEU A 7 14.76 17.40 13.55
N ALA A 8 14.99 17.70 12.27
CA ALA A 8 14.98 16.73 11.17
C ALA A 8 15.98 15.57 11.39
N ALA A 9 17.21 15.87 11.82
CA ALA A 9 18.22 14.85 12.13
C ALA A 9 17.84 13.92 13.29
N ARG A 10 17.00 14.40 14.24
CA ARG A 10 16.45 13.57 15.33
C ARG A 10 15.31 12.69 14.85
N PHE A 11 14.48 13.16 13.91
CA PHE A 11 13.44 12.35 13.27
C PHE A 11 14.03 11.24 12.40
N HIS A 12 15.09 11.52 11.63
CA HIS A 12 15.77 10.51 10.80
C HIS A 12 16.33 9.34 11.64
N ARG A 13 16.98 9.64 12.77
CA ARG A 13 17.43 8.62 13.72
C ARG A 13 16.26 7.89 14.39
N ALA A 14 15.15 8.57 14.68
CA ALA A 14 13.97 7.95 15.27
C ALA A 14 13.27 7.00 14.29
N ALA A 15 13.11 7.39 13.02
CA ALA A 15 12.54 6.58 11.95
C ALA A 15 13.37 5.31 11.71
N ILE A 16 14.69 5.45 11.58
CA ILE A 16 15.60 4.31 11.48
C ILE A 16 15.55 3.44 12.74
N THR A 17 15.49 4.03 13.94
CA THR A 17 15.40 3.27 15.20
C THR A 17 14.08 2.51 15.31
N VAL A 18 12.96 3.11 14.90
CA VAL A 18 11.64 2.45 14.88
C VAL A 18 11.62 1.31 13.84
N LEU A 19 12.13 1.55 12.63
CA LEU A 19 12.26 0.52 11.59
C LEU A 19 13.18 -0.63 12.02
N LEU A 20 14.32 -0.33 12.64
CA LEU A 20 15.24 -1.34 13.19
C LEU A 20 14.64 -2.09 14.39
N ALA A 21 13.87 -1.41 15.25
CA ALA A 21 13.15 -2.04 16.34
C ALA A 21 12.08 -3.01 15.82
N MET A 22 11.34 -2.63 14.77
CA MET A 22 10.38 -3.52 14.11
C MET A 22 11.06 -4.74 13.47
N ARG A 23 12.22 -4.55 12.84
CA ARG A 23 13.01 -5.66 12.27
C ARG A 23 13.44 -6.66 13.35
N LYS A 24 13.78 -6.18 14.55
CA LYS A 24 14.14 -7.01 15.72
C LYS A 24 12.93 -7.72 16.33
N LEU A 25 11.74 -7.11 16.26
CA LEU A 25 10.48 -7.70 16.71
C LEU A 25 10.00 -8.85 15.81
N ARG A 26 10.34 -8.86 14.50
CA ARG A 26 10.04 -9.99 13.60
C ARG A 26 10.91 -11.24 13.82
N SER A 27 12.08 -11.13 14.45
CA SER A 27 13.06 -12.23 14.56
C SER A 27 12.96 -13.09 15.83
N GLY A 28 12.17 -12.69 16.82
CA GLY A 28 11.61 -13.59 17.84
C GLY A 28 10.10 -13.65 17.59
N TRP A 29 9.34 -14.69 17.86
CA TRP A 29 8.93 -15.05 19.22
C TRP A 29 7.88 -16.17 19.11
N ASN A 30 8.07 -17.23 19.89
CA ASN A 30 7.25 -18.44 19.89
C ASN A 30 6.15 -18.44 21.00
N VAL A 31 5.74 -17.29 21.58
CA VAL A 31 4.98 -17.32 22.87
C VAL A 31 3.79 -16.35 23.06
N TYR A 32 3.44 -15.38 22.19
CA TYR A 32 2.42 -14.36 22.57
C TYR A 32 1.34 -14.05 21.52
N SER A 33 0.35 -14.93 21.31
CA SER A 33 -0.58 -14.87 20.16
C SER A 33 -1.80 -13.93 20.25
N ARG A 34 -2.13 -13.29 21.39
CA ARG A 34 -3.42 -12.56 21.52
C ARG A 34 -3.36 -11.04 21.74
N PHE A 35 -2.23 -10.50 22.18
CA PHE A 35 -2.04 -9.04 22.36
C PHE A 35 -1.43 -8.36 21.11
N GLN A 36 -0.94 -9.16 20.16
CA GLN A 36 -0.22 -8.66 18.99
C GLN A 36 -1.14 -8.04 17.94
N SER A 37 -2.33 -8.57 17.68
CA SER A 37 -3.22 -8.03 16.62
C SER A 37 -3.57 -6.55 16.84
N THR A 38 -3.85 -6.13 18.09
CA THR A 38 -4.15 -4.73 18.42
C THR A 38 -2.90 -3.82 18.46
N CYS A 39 -1.76 -4.37 18.89
CA CYS A 39 -0.49 -3.63 18.99
C CYS A 39 0.17 -3.44 17.62
N ASP A 40 0.02 -4.42 16.73
CA ASP A 40 0.62 -4.45 15.39
C ASP A 40 -0.06 -3.44 14.46
N GLY A 41 -1.40 -3.34 14.48
CA GLY A 41 -2.12 -2.30 13.74
C GLY A 41 -1.73 -0.89 14.18
N THR A 42 -1.66 -0.63 15.49
CA THR A 42 -1.29 0.71 16.02
C THR A 42 0.17 1.05 15.73
N LEU A 43 1.09 0.09 15.82
CA LEU A 43 2.50 0.29 15.49
C LEU A 43 2.69 0.58 13.99
N ARG A 44 1.93 -0.08 13.11
CA ARG A 44 1.92 0.25 11.67
C ARG A 44 1.54 1.71 11.43
N PHE A 45 0.47 2.20 12.06
CA PHE A 45 0.08 3.61 11.93
C PHE A 45 1.18 4.56 12.40
N LEU A 46 1.83 4.25 13.53
CA LEU A 46 2.94 5.06 14.02
C LEU A 46 4.09 5.10 13.01
N VAL A 47 4.44 3.96 12.43
CA VAL A 47 5.55 3.85 11.47
C VAL A 47 5.24 4.58 10.18
N LEU A 48 4.05 4.36 9.62
CA LEU A 48 3.60 5.09 8.43
C LEU A 48 3.54 6.60 8.70
N SER A 49 3.13 7.01 9.91
CA SER A 49 3.12 8.44 10.30
C SER A 49 4.52 9.02 10.37
N VAL A 50 5.48 8.28 10.92
CA VAL A 50 6.90 8.69 10.96
C VAL A 50 7.48 8.77 9.55
N LEU A 51 7.18 7.80 8.68
CA LEU A 51 7.61 7.82 7.28
C LEU A 51 7.02 9.02 6.53
N ASN A 52 5.76 9.37 6.80
CA ASN A 52 5.10 10.50 6.16
C ASN A 52 5.83 11.83 6.45
N ILE A 53 6.24 12.05 7.70
CA ILE A 53 6.88 13.31 8.15
C ILE A 53 8.39 13.37 7.92
N ASP A 54 9.05 12.28 7.50
CA ASP A 54 10.49 12.25 7.24
C ASP A 54 10.77 12.58 5.75
N PRO A 55 11.25 13.80 5.43
CA PRO A 55 11.51 14.22 4.05
C PRO A 55 12.77 13.58 3.44
N ASP A 56 13.62 12.96 4.28
CA ASP A 56 14.84 12.29 3.84
C ASP A 56 14.56 10.88 3.30
N VAL A 57 13.41 10.29 3.66
CA VAL A 57 12.93 9.05 3.07
C VAL A 57 12.44 9.34 1.65
N ARG A 58 13.15 8.85 0.64
CA ARG A 58 12.85 9.06 -0.79
C ARG A 58 12.90 7.73 -1.55
N GLY A 59 12.34 7.71 -2.76
CA GLY A 59 12.36 6.53 -3.63
C GLY A 59 11.09 5.68 -3.51
N ILE A 60 11.23 4.35 -3.47
CA ILE A 60 10.10 3.41 -3.53
C ILE A 60 9.92 2.71 -2.17
N LEU A 61 8.69 2.74 -1.65
CA LEU A 61 8.24 2.01 -0.48
C LEU A 61 7.32 0.86 -0.93
N CYS A 62 7.74 -0.39 -0.71
CA CYS A 62 6.92 -1.56 -0.97
C CYS A 62 6.34 -2.12 0.33
N LEU A 63 5.02 -2.34 0.38
CA LEU A 63 4.33 -2.90 1.53
C LEU A 63 3.51 -4.10 1.11
N GLU A 64 3.64 -5.18 1.88
CA GLU A 64 2.89 -6.41 1.66
C GLU A 64 1.71 -6.47 2.63
N GLU A 65 0.48 -6.50 2.10
CA GLU A 65 -0.78 -6.56 2.86
C GLU A 65 -0.80 -5.64 4.10
N PRO A 66 -0.63 -4.31 3.93
CA PRO A 66 -0.50 -3.37 5.04
C PRO A 66 -1.72 -3.32 5.96
N GLU A 67 -2.90 -3.72 5.46
CA GLU A 67 -4.16 -3.82 6.20
C GLU A 67 -4.19 -4.97 7.22
N ASN A 68 -3.29 -5.95 7.12
CA ASN A 68 -3.32 -7.12 7.99
C ASN A 68 -3.19 -6.74 9.45
N GLY A 69 -4.13 -7.22 10.27
CA GLY A 69 -4.17 -6.90 11.71
C GLY A 69 -4.67 -5.49 12.04
N ILE A 70 -5.10 -4.69 11.05
CA ILE A 70 -5.77 -3.41 11.27
C ILE A 70 -7.27 -3.64 11.34
N HIS A 71 -7.95 -2.98 12.28
CA HIS A 71 -9.40 -3.01 12.37
C HIS A 71 -10.03 -2.48 11.06
N PRO A 72 -11.05 -3.12 10.47
CA PRO A 72 -11.62 -2.72 9.17
C PRO A 72 -11.96 -1.22 9.07
N GLU A 73 -12.55 -0.64 10.11
CA GLU A 73 -12.89 0.80 10.15
C GLU A 73 -11.68 1.74 10.05
N ARG A 74 -10.46 1.25 10.28
CA ARG A 74 -9.21 2.02 10.18
C ARG A 74 -8.53 1.88 8.81
N VAL A 75 -8.96 0.95 7.96
CA VAL A 75 -8.38 0.75 6.62
C VAL A 75 -8.45 2.03 5.76
N PRO A 76 -9.55 2.81 5.74
CA PRO A 76 -9.58 4.07 4.99
C PRO A 76 -8.48 5.05 5.45
N VAL A 77 -8.32 5.21 6.77
CA VAL A 77 -7.28 6.09 7.36
C VAL A 77 -5.87 5.61 7.01
N MET A 78 -5.65 4.29 6.96
CA MET A 78 -4.36 3.74 6.52
C MET A 78 -4.08 4.10 5.06
N ILE A 79 -5.07 3.98 4.18
CA ILE A 79 -4.94 4.31 2.76
C ILE A 79 -4.63 5.79 2.58
N ASP A 80 -5.31 6.68 3.31
CA ASP A 80 -5.03 8.12 3.28
C ASP A 80 -3.59 8.43 3.72
N LEU A 81 -3.08 7.70 4.72
CA LEU A 81 -1.70 7.85 5.15
C LEU A 81 -0.70 7.35 4.10
N LEU A 82 -1.01 6.25 3.40
CA LEU A 82 -0.21 5.76 2.28
C LEU A 82 -0.18 6.76 1.11
N ARG A 83 -1.32 7.39 0.81
CA ARG A 83 -1.41 8.49 -0.17
C ARG A 83 -0.57 9.69 0.22
N ALA A 84 -0.64 10.11 1.49
CA ALA A 84 0.16 11.23 2.01
C ALA A 84 1.67 10.96 1.94
N ILE A 85 2.09 9.69 2.09
CA ILE A 85 3.49 9.30 1.88
C ILE A 85 3.85 9.37 0.39
N ALA A 86 2.96 9.00 -0.53
CA ALA A 86 3.27 9.09 -1.95
C ALA A 86 3.45 10.55 -2.40
N VAL A 87 4.23 10.74 -3.47
CA VAL A 87 4.34 12.03 -4.14
C VAL A 87 2.99 12.37 -4.77
N ASP A 88 2.51 13.59 -4.56
CA ASP A 88 1.39 14.12 -5.32
C ASP A 88 1.93 14.75 -6.62
N PRO A 89 1.59 14.20 -7.80
CA PRO A 89 2.09 14.70 -9.07
C PRO A 89 1.53 16.09 -9.46
N SER A 90 0.55 16.59 -8.72
CA SER A 90 -0.07 17.91 -8.94
C SER A 90 0.76 19.07 -8.35
N TYR A 91 1.74 18.75 -7.50
CA TYR A 91 2.59 19.72 -6.82
C TYR A 91 4.08 19.50 -7.16
N GLU A 92 4.89 20.54 -6.99
CA GLU A 92 6.34 20.45 -7.19
C GLU A 92 6.98 19.50 -6.18
N VAL A 93 8.05 18.82 -6.61
CA VAL A 93 8.85 17.96 -5.72
C VAL A 93 9.71 18.84 -4.82
N ASN A 94 9.50 18.75 -3.51
CA ASN A 94 10.26 19.47 -2.49
C ASN A 94 10.27 18.68 -1.16
N ASN A 95 10.61 19.30 -0.03
CA ASN A 95 10.64 18.60 1.26
C ASN A 95 9.24 18.32 1.84
N ASP A 96 8.21 19.07 1.42
CA ASP A 96 6.82 18.86 1.85
C ASP A 96 6.09 17.88 0.90
N ASN A 97 6.55 17.76 -0.36
CA ASN A 97 6.12 16.76 -1.35
C ASN A 97 7.34 16.01 -1.92
N PRO A 98 8.03 15.19 -1.11
CA PRO A 98 9.22 14.49 -1.56
C PRO A 98 8.88 13.42 -2.60
N LEU A 99 9.82 13.17 -3.52
CA LEU A 99 9.65 12.15 -4.56
C LEU A 99 9.64 10.74 -3.96
N ARG A 100 8.45 10.26 -3.63
CA ARG A 100 8.17 8.96 -3.02
C ARG A 100 7.12 8.22 -3.85
N GLN A 101 7.34 6.94 -4.07
CA GLN A 101 6.36 6.02 -4.65
C GLN A 101 6.01 4.96 -3.63
N VAL A 102 4.72 4.72 -3.42
CA VAL A 102 4.23 3.64 -2.56
C VAL A 102 3.65 2.55 -3.45
N VAL A 103 4.11 1.32 -3.26
CA VAL A 103 3.61 0.12 -3.95
C VAL A 103 3.09 -0.84 -2.91
N VAL A 104 1.83 -1.21 -3.05
CA VAL A 104 1.13 -2.11 -2.13
C VAL A 104 0.64 -3.31 -2.92
N ASN A 105 0.85 -4.51 -2.39
CA ASN A 105 0.02 -5.64 -2.79
C ASN A 105 -1.06 -5.88 -1.73
N THR A 106 -2.21 -6.35 -2.17
CA THR A 106 -3.35 -6.64 -1.31
C THR A 106 -4.26 -7.64 -2.00
N HIS A 107 -4.89 -8.47 -1.18
CA HIS A 107 -6.01 -9.31 -1.59
C HIS A 107 -7.34 -8.83 -0.98
N SER A 108 -7.34 -7.69 -0.28
CA SER A 108 -8.48 -7.20 0.49
C SER A 108 -9.48 -6.43 -0.38
N PRO A 109 -10.75 -6.89 -0.47
CA PRO A 109 -11.85 -6.12 -1.06
C PRO A 109 -12.01 -4.74 -0.41
N LEU A 110 -11.76 -4.65 0.89
CA LEU A 110 -11.89 -3.39 1.62
C LEU A 110 -10.82 -2.38 1.20
N VAL A 111 -9.60 -2.81 0.93
CA VAL A 111 -8.56 -1.90 0.40
C VAL A 111 -8.95 -1.44 -1.00
N VAL A 112 -9.29 -2.37 -1.90
CA VAL A 112 -9.69 -2.04 -3.28
C VAL A 112 -10.90 -1.08 -3.31
N GLY A 113 -11.87 -1.29 -2.43
CA GLY A 113 -13.06 -0.43 -2.32
C GLY A 113 -12.79 1.00 -1.78
N ASN A 114 -11.62 1.24 -1.19
CA ASN A 114 -11.18 2.55 -0.68
C ASN A 114 -10.08 3.19 -1.55
N THR A 115 -9.70 2.56 -2.66
CA THR A 115 -8.73 3.06 -3.64
C THR A 115 -9.40 3.62 -4.90
N GLU A 116 -8.75 4.56 -5.56
CA GLU A 116 -9.18 5.11 -6.85
C GLU A 116 -8.71 4.22 -8.01
N GLN A 117 -9.40 4.28 -9.15
CA GLN A 117 -9.01 3.50 -10.34
C GLN A 117 -7.59 3.84 -10.83
N ASP A 118 -7.14 5.08 -10.63
CA ASP A 118 -5.81 5.54 -11.01
C ASP A 118 -4.68 4.91 -10.18
N GLU A 119 -5.02 4.33 -9.03
CA GLU A 119 -4.11 3.71 -8.07
C GLU A 119 -4.00 2.19 -8.27
N LEU A 120 -4.90 1.60 -9.06
CA LEU A 120 -5.08 0.14 -9.13
C LEU A 120 -4.34 -0.51 -10.31
N ILE A 121 -3.70 -1.63 -10.00
CA ILE A 121 -3.23 -2.63 -10.97
C ILE A 121 -3.66 -3.99 -10.46
N TYR A 122 -4.30 -4.77 -11.32
CA TYR A 122 -4.72 -6.11 -10.99
C TYR A 122 -3.79 -7.14 -11.61
N MET A 123 -3.53 -8.23 -10.89
CA MET A 123 -2.81 -9.37 -11.43
C MET A 123 -3.80 -10.42 -11.91
N GLY A 124 -3.95 -10.54 -13.23
CA GLY A 124 -4.74 -11.58 -13.89
C GLY A 124 -3.87 -12.73 -14.39
N SER A 125 -4.51 -13.79 -14.87
CA SER A 125 -3.85 -14.86 -15.62
C SER A 125 -4.47 -14.96 -17.00
N ILE A 126 -3.64 -15.00 -18.04
CA ILE A 126 -4.08 -15.27 -19.41
C ILE A 126 -3.56 -16.63 -19.85
N GLN A 127 -4.37 -17.34 -20.64
CA GLN A 127 -3.94 -18.57 -21.27
C GLN A 127 -3.21 -18.23 -22.57
N ILE A 128 -1.95 -18.64 -22.67
CA ILE A 128 -1.18 -18.53 -23.90
C ILE A 128 -1.09 -19.92 -24.52
N ALA A 129 -1.43 -19.99 -25.81
CA ALA A 129 -1.26 -21.18 -26.63
C ALA A 129 -0.34 -20.84 -27.80
N GLU A 130 0.92 -21.24 -27.70
CA GLU A 130 1.83 -21.31 -28.85
C GLU A 130 1.82 -22.73 -29.41
N ARG A 131 2.17 -22.88 -30.70
CA ARG A 131 2.04 -24.09 -31.55
C ARG A 131 2.15 -25.46 -30.84
N THR A 132 2.99 -25.61 -29.81
CA THR A 132 3.17 -26.85 -29.05
C THR A 132 3.10 -26.69 -27.52
N ARG A 133 2.88 -25.48 -26.99
CA ARG A 133 2.86 -25.20 -25.54
C ARG A 133 1.63 -24.41 -25.16
N ARG A 134 0.87 -24.96 -24.21
CA ARG A 134 -0.17 -24.23 -23.48
C ARG A 134 0.33 -23.94 -22.08
N GLY A 135 0.17 -22.70 -21.64
CA GLY A 135 0.52 -22.28 -20.30
C GLY A 135 -0.36 -21.13 -19.83
N MET A 136 -0.43 -20.93 -18.52
CA MET A 136 -0.92 -19.69 -17.96
C MET A 136 0.25 -18.77 -17.66
N VAL A 137 0.10 -17.49 -17.98
CA VAL A 137 1.03 -16.46 -17.52
C VAL A 137 0.29 -15.40 -16.74
N ALA A 138 0.94 -14.87 -15.72
CA ALA A 138 0.44 -13.71 -15.00
C ALA A 138 0.58 -12.47 -15.90
N GLN A 139 -0.47 -11.66 -15.97
CA GLN A 139 -0.48 -10.40 -16.71
C GLN A 139 -1.00 -9.28 -15.82
N PRO A 140 -0.32 -8.12 -15.75
CA PRO A 140 -0.88 -6.95 -15.12
C PRO A 140 -2.01 -6.40 -15.99
N LEU A 141 -3.14 -6.12 -15.35
CA LEU A 141 -4.35 -5.59 -15.96
C LEU A 141 -4.68 -4.27 -15.28
N VAL A 142 -5.07 -3.27 -16.07
CA VAL A 142 -5.35 -1.92 -15.56
C VAL A 142 -6.80 -1.52 -15.78
N PRO A 143 -7.42 -0.74 -14.88
CA PRO A 143 -8.74 -0.17 -15.12
C PRO A 143 -8.73 0.65 -16.42
N PRO A 144 -9.74 0.50 -17.29
CA PRO A 144 -9.79 1.23 -18.57
C PRO A 144 -9.86 2.75 -18.36
N ASP A 145 -10.58 3.19 -17.33
CA ASP A 145 -10.72 4.61 -16.99
C ASP A 145 -9.59 5.13 -16.09
N SER A 146 -8.50 4.37 -15.91
CA SER A 146 -7.30 4.88 -15.25
C SER A 146 -6.41 5.67 -16.22
N TRP A 147 -5.49 6.49 -15.70
CA TRP A 147 -4.48 7.18 -16.49
C TRP A 147 -3.57 6.21 -17.24
N ARG A 148 -3.35 5.01 -16.68
CA ARG A 148 -2.63 3.92 -17.33
C ARG A 148 -3.45 3.37 -18.49
N GLY A 149 -4.72 3.05 -18.27
CA GLY A 149 -5.64 2.59 -19.30
C GLY A 149 -5.71 3.54 -20.49
N ARG A 150 -5.85 4.84 -20.23
CA ARG A 150 -5.84 5.90 -21.26
C ARG A 150 -4.52 5.97 -22.06
N LYS A 151 -3.38 5.67 -21.45
CA LYS A 151 -2.05 5.73 -22.10
C LYS A 151 -1.61 4.43 -22.77
N THR A 152 -2.20 3.30 -22.43
CA THR A 152 -1.90 1.99 -23.06
C THR A 152 -3.15 1.40 -23.73
N PRO A 153 -3.57 1.92 -24.90
CA PRO A 153 -4.66 1.34 -25.67
C PRO A 153 -4.28 -0.10 -26.06
N GLY A 154 -5.02 -1.09 -25.57
CA GLY A 154 -4.74 -2.52 -25.83
C GLY A 154 -4.00 -3.25 -24.70
N ALA A 155 -3.69 -2.59 -23.57
CA ALA A 155 -3.38 -3.32 -22.34
C ALA A 155 -4.58 -4.20 -21.94
N GLY A 156 -4.31 -5.40 -21.41
CA GLY A 156 -5.38 -6.26 -20.93
C GLY A 156 -6.22 -5.53 -19.89
N HIS A 157 -7.52 -5.45 -20.12
CA HIS A 157 -8.47 -4.88 -19.16
C HIS A 157 -9.09 -6.00 -18.34
N ILE A 158 -9.34 -5.73 -17.06
CA ILE A 158 -10.17 -6.65 -16.28
C ILE A 158 -11.63 -6.51 -16.69
N ALA A 159 -12.27 -7.65 -16.99
CA ALA A 159 -13.71 -7.72 -17.14
C ALA A 159 -14.41 -7.40 -15.79
N PRO A 160 -15.47 -6.57 -15.78
CA PRO A 160 -16.18 -6.18 -14.55
C PRO A 160 -16.60 -7.35 -13.66
N GLY A 161 -16.95 -8.51 -14.24
CA GLY A 161 -17.32 -9.71 -13.50
C GLY A 161 -16.20 -10.31 -12.64
N ASN A 162 -14.94 -10.12 -13.01
CA ASN A 162 -13.78 -10.59 -12.23
C ASN A 162 -13.47 -9.68 -11.04
N LEU A 163 -14.06 -8.48 -11.00
CA LEU A 163 -13.93 -7.53 -9.90
C LEU A 163 -15.07 -7.63 -8.89
N ALA A 164 -16.12 -8.40 -9.20
CA ALA A 164 -17.28 -8.53 -8.34
C ALA A 164 -16.93 -9.03 -6.92
N GLY A 165 -15.84 -9.80 -6.77
CA GLY A 165 -15.32 -10.21 -5.46
C GLY A 165 -14.70 -9.09 -4.63
N TYR A 166 -14.21 -8.03 -5.28
CA TYR A 166 -13.62 -6.85 -4.63
C TYR A 166 -14.63 -5.72 -4.38
N PHE A 167 -15.65 -5.58 -5.22
CA PHE A 167 -16.65 -4.50 -5.13
C PHE A 167 -17.98 -4.90 -4.50
N ARG A 168 -18.16 -6.15 -4.06
CA ARG A 168 -19.32 -6.50 -3.23
C ARG A 168 -19.10 -5.90 -1.84
N PRO A 169 -19.96 -4.97 -1.39
CA PRO A 169 -19.92 -4.57 0.01
C PRO A 169 -20.11 -5.84 0.85
N SER A 170 -19.18 -6.10 1.76
CA SER A 170 -19.41 -7.08 2.82
C SER A 170 -20.70 -6.68 3.49
N GLN A 171 -21.78 -7.44 3.28
CA GLN A 171 -23.01 -7.26 4.02
C GLN A 171 -22.64 -7.27 5.50
N SER A 172 -22.99 -6.21 6.22
CA SER A 172 -22.94 -6.22 7.68
C SER A 172 -23.75 -7.43 8.12
N VAL A 173 -23.09 -8.32 8.88
CA VAL A 173 -23.80 -9.31 9.68
C VAL A 173 -24.35 -8.51 10.85
N ASP A 174 -25.49 -7.85 10.63
CA ASP A 174 -26.30 -7.31 11.70
C ASP A 174 -27.16 -8.47 12.22
N ALA A 175 -26.99 -8.72 13.52
CA ALA A 175 -27.64 -9.75 14.33
C ALA A 175 -29.13 -9.47 14.57
#